data_AF-A0A374V4A6-F1
#
_entry.id   AF-A0A374V4A6-F1
#
_cell.length_a   1.000
_cell.length_b   1.000
_cell.length_c   1.000
_cell.angle_alpha   90.00
_cell.angle_beta   90.00
_cell.angle_gamma   90.00
#
_symmetry.space_group_name_H-M   'P 1'
#
loop_
_entity.id
_entity.type
_entity.pdbx_description
1 polymer ?
#
loop_
_entity_poly.entity_id
_entity_poly.type
_entity_poly.pdbx_seq_one_letter_code
_entity_poly.pdbx_strand_id
1 'polypeptide(L)'
;MSDTKAKKTNRRFKFKLPHVYTIMFLLIVVFAVLTWIVPSGQYQRKTISTAAGEREVAVAGTYEQVDKNYTDSETGETINLGQDIFAVLQAPTKGIQEAADVVAFVLLIGGSFAIITKTNALNAGMSRVIKKLKNKDILIIPITMTLLSICGTTFGMSEEALPFYAIFIPIMMGIGYDSMTAFIICFLGPNLGYCASTIDPFNVLIAQGIIGIEGNPQLWLRAVSWVIFTAVGIAWAMRYAMRVKKNPESSITYEDDKLKRIEFSVTDASIEEEFTTRQKLVLIDFACGMGIIVWGLVTQGWYMNEISAVFLGMGLLAGILGGLDQQTIAEEFVKGLADFAYAAIVIGIARGILVIAEGGMIIDTILQALATALAGAPAAVYTTFMYIVLGLLSLLVPSSSGLAALTMPVMGPLTELMGLNPEAAVTALQFANQTINTISPVAGMTVAGLGVAKISFGQWWKTIWKFFIFMVVFGLIVTAISGMLPA
;
A
#
# COMPACT_ATOMS: atom_id res chain seq x y z
N MET A 1 8.01 59.90 28.54
CA MET A 1 6.96 59.32 27.68
C MET A 1 7.61 58.81 26.40
N SER A 2 7.82 57.50 26.28
CA SER A 2 7.52 56.71 25.07
C SER A 2 7.83 55.24 25.39
N ASP A 3 6.77 54.49 25.68
CA ASP A 3 6.80 53.07 26.02
C ASP A 3 7.29 52.21 24.86
N THR A 4 8.41 51.52 25.07
CA THR A 4 8.87 50.42 24.21
C THR A 4 8.10 49.15 24.58
N LYS A 5 6.91 48.94 24.00
CA LYS A 5 6.17 47.67 24.15
C LYS A 5 6.90 46.56 23.40
N ALA A 6 7.60 45.71 24.15
CA ALA A 6 8.14 44.43 23.69
C ALA A 6 7.01 43.53 23.17
N LYS A 7 7.09 43.16 21.90
CA LYS A 7 6.14 42.29 21.20
C LYS A 7 6.36 40.85 21.69
N LYS A 8 5.55 40.38 22.65
CA LYS A 8 5.49 38.97 23.05
C LYS A 8 5.17 38.10 21.83
N THR A 9 6.15 37.36 21.34
CA THR A 9 5.96 36.29 20.35
C THR A 9 5.23 35.14 21.03
N ASN A 10 3.91 35.06 20.81
CA ASN A 10 3.14 33.87 21.09
C ASN A 10 3.73 32.70 20.27
N ARG A 11 4.62 31.91 20.88
CA ARG A 11 4.99 30.58 20.38
C ARG A 11 3.75 29.71 20.47
N ARG A 12 2.86 29.81 19.47
CA ARG A 12 1.87 28.77 19.20
C ARG A 12 2.66 27.48 18.99
N PHE A 13 2.49 26.51 19.88
CA PHE A 13 2.94 25.15 19.68
C PHE A 13 2.37 24.69 18.33
N LYS A 14 3.18 24.76 17.26
CA LYS A 14 2.81 24.18 15.98
C LYS A 14 2.97 22.68 16.19
N PHE A 15 1.86 21.98 16.39
CA PHE A 15 1.82 20.53 16.38
C PHE A 15 2.39 20.06 15.04
N LYS A 16 3.67 19.66 15.04
CA LYS A 16 4.29 18.98 13.91
C LYS A 16 3.89 17.52 14.05
N LEU A 17 3.35 16.95 12.98
CA LEU A 17 3.10 15.51 12.93
C LEU A 17 4.42 14.78 13.23
N PRO A 18 4.43 13.79 14.14
CA PRO A 18 5.63 13.03 14.46
C PRO A 18 6.20 12.32 13.22
N HIS A 19 7.47 11.94 13.29
CA HIS A 19 8.10 11.13 12.25
C HIS A 19 7.42 9.76 12.15
N VAL A 20 7.42 9.12 10.97
CA VAL A 20 6.69 7.84 10.76
C VAL A 20 7.16 6.76 11.73
N TYR A 21 8.48 6.59 11.93
CA TYR A 21 9.01 5.69 12.96
C TYR A 21 8.49 5.99 14.37
N THR A 22 8.33 7.26 14.73
CA THR A 22 7.75 7.64 16.03
C THR A 22 6.29 7.21 16.12
N ILE A 23 5.52 7.42 15.04
CA ILE A 23 4.11 7.01 14.99
C ILE A 23 4.01 5.49 15.14
N MET A 24 4.80 4.73 14.40
CA MET A 24 4.79 3.26 14.46
C MET A 24 5.20 2.74 15.83
N PHE A 25 6.27 3.27 16.42
CA PHE A 25 6.71 2.86 17.75
C PHE A 25 5.66 3.19 18.82
N LEU A 26 5.01 4.36 18.73
CA LEU A 26 3.88 4.68 19.61
C LEU A 26 2.71 3.70 19.42
N LEU A 27 2.42 3.28 18.20
CA LEU A 27 1.39 2.27 17.94
C LEU A 27 1.77 0.90 18.54
N ILE A 28 3.03 0.46 18.44
CA ILE A 28 3.53 -0.75 19.12
C ILE A 28 3.27 -0.65 20.63
N VAL A 29 3.61 0.49 21.26
CA VAL A 29 3.38 0.72 22.69
C VAL A 29 1.88 0.68 23.03
N VAL A 30 1.03 1.33 22.21
CA VAL A 30 -0.42 1.32 22.41
C VAL A 30 -0.97 -0.10 22.33
N PHE A 31 -0.57 -0.87 21.32
CA PHE A 31 -1.01 -2.26 21.18
C PHE A 31 -0.50 -3.15 22.30
N ALA A 32 0.73 -2.93 22.78
CA ALA A 32 1.24 -3.64 23.94
C ALA A 32 0.38 -3.33 25.18
N VAL A 33 0.03 -2.08 25.45
CA VAL A 33 -0.89 -1.73 26.54
C VAL A 33 -2.27 -2.38 26.34
N LEU A 34 -2.79 -2.40 25.11
CA LEU A 34 -4.05 -3.08 24.81
C LEU A 34 -3.99 -4.58 25.10
N THR A 35 -2.84 -5.24 24.95
CA THR A 35 -2.69 -6.66 25.33
C THR A 35 -2.89 -6.90 26.83
N TRP A 36 -2.79 -5.89 27.69
CA TRP A 36 -3.10 -6.01 29.12
C TRP A 36 -4.60 -5.81 29.41
N ILE A 37 -5.27 -4.97 28.62
CA ILE A 37 -6.67 -4.56 28.85
C ILE A 37 -7.65 -5.52 28.15
N VAL A 38 -7.39 -5.85 26.88
CA VAL A 38 -8.26 -6.69 26.07
C VAL A 38 -8.05 -8.15 26.47
N PRO A 39 -9.11 -8.95 26.69
CA PRO A 39 -8.97 -10.38 26.94
C PRO A 39 -8.18 -11.07 25.82
N SER A 40 -7.46 -12.14 26.15
CA SER A 40 -6.83 -12.98 25.16
C SER A 40 -7.83 -14.03 24.68
N GLY A 41 -7.78 -14.39 23.41
CA GLY A 41 -8.66 -15.38 22.84
C GLY A 41 -8.27 -15.77 21.43
N GLN A 42 -8.82 -16.89 20.97
CA GLN A 42 -8.51 -17.44 19.66
C GLN A 42 -9.72 -18.17 19.09
N TYR A 43 -9.89 -18.15 17.77
CA TYR A 43 -10.72 -19.13 17.08
C TYR A 43 -9.87 -20.31 16.64
N GLN A 44 -10.48 -21.49 16.55
CA GLN A 44 -9.88 -22.61 15.85
C GLN A 44 -9.59 -22.21 14.40
N ARG A 45 -8.47 -22.70 13.87
CA ARG A 45 -8.03 -22.47 12.49
C ARG A 45 -8.15 -23.75 11.67
N LYS A 46 -8.48 -23.61 10.40
CA LYS A 46 -8.38 -24.68 9.40
C LYS A 46 -7.65 -24.19 8.17
N THR A 47 -6.88 -25.06 7.53
CA THR A 47 -6.22 -24.74 6.26
C THR A 47 -7.21 -24.95 5.12
N ILE A 48 -7.37 -23.93 4.27
CA ILE A 48 -8.15 -24.03 3.02
C ILE A 48 -7.27 -23.64 1.83
N SER A 49 -7.52 -24.27 0.69
CA SER A 49 -6.91 -23.87 -0.58
C SER A 49 -7.76 -22.75 -1.21
N THR A 50 -7.13 -21.62 -1.52
CA THR A 50 -7.78 -20.46 -2.13
C THR A 50 -7.08 -20.09 -3.44
N ALA A 51 -7.67 -19.17 -4.20
CA ALA A 51 -7.03 -18.61 -5.40
C ALA A 51 -5.66 -17.94 -5.12
N ALA A 52 -5.37 -17.57 -3.86
CA ALA A 52 -4.10 -16.99 -3.41
C ALA A 52 -3.19 -17.99 -2.68
N GLY A 53 -3.42 -19.31 -2.87
CA GLY A 53 -2.70 -20.38 -2.20
C GLY A 53 -3.39 -20.91 -0.93
N GLU A 54 -2.69 -21.76 -0.19
CA GLU A 54 -3.17 -22.29 1.09
C GLU A 54 -3.14 -21.19 2.18
N ARG A 55 -4.23 -21.10 2.95
CA ARG A 55 -4.38 -20.12 4.02
C ARG A 55 -5.03 -20.75 5.23
N GLU A 56 -4.51 -20.42 6.41
CA GLU A 56 -5.20 -20.69 7.67
C GLU A 56 -6.31 -19.67 7.88
N VAL A 57 -7.54 -20.16 8.08
CA VAL A 57 -8.74 -19.34 8.24
C VAL A 57 -9.42 -19.65 9.55
N ALA A 58 -9.97 -18.62 10.20
CA ALA A 58 -10.78 -18.77 11.40
C ALA A 58 -12.01 -19.66 11.13
N VAL A 59 -12.42 -20.45 12.12
CA VAL A 59 -13.67 -21.20 12.08
C VAL A 59 -14.72 -20.44 12.88
N ALA A 60 -15.77 -19.98 12.21
CA ALA A 60 -16.85 -19.23 12.84
C ALA A 60 -17.47 -19.99 14.02
N GLY A 61 -17.77 -19.27 15.11
CA GLY A 61 -18.40 -19.83 16.31
C GLY A 61 -17.49 -20.64 17.24
N THR A 62 -16.19 -20.75 16.94
CA THR A 62 -15.20 -21.49 17.77
C THR A 62 -14.34 -20.58 18.64
N TYR A 63 -14.75 -19.32 18.83
CA TYR A 63 -14.00 -18.39 19.66
C TYR A 63 -14.01 -18.84 21.12
N GLU A 64 -12.82 -18.97 21.69
CA GLU A 64 -12.62 -19.25 23.10
C GLU A 64 -11.68 -18.22 23.71
N GLN A 65 -11.98 -17.79 24.94
CA GLN A 65 -11.05 -16.97 25.72
C GLN A 65 -9.93 -17.86 26.24
N VAL A 66 -8.72 -17.31 26.24
CA VAL A 66 -7.54 -17.95 26.79
C VAL A 66 -7.08 -17.16 28.00
N ASP A 67 -6.70 -17.88 29.07
CA ASP A 67 -6.18 -17.25 30.27
C ASP A 67 -4.90 -16.47 29.94
N LYS A 68 -4.89 -15.19 30.31
CA LYS A 68 -3.76 -14.28 30.03
C LYS A 68 -2.46 -14.74 30.68
N ASN A 69 -2.57 -15.49 31.77
CA ASN A 69 -1.46 -16.21 32.38
C ASN A 69 -1.81 -17.69 32.36
N TYR A 70 -1.05 -18.50 31.64
CA TYR A 70 -1.21 -19.95 31.65
C TYR A 70 0.15 -20.63 31.81
N THR A 71 0.15 -21.81 32.40
CA THR A 71 1.35 -22.66 32.46
C THR A 71 1.39 -23.49 31.20
N ASP A 72 2.44 -23.30 30.40
CA ASP A 72 2.69 -24.12 29.22
C ASP A 72 2.92 -25.57 29.66
N SER A 73 2.13 -26.49 29.11
CA SER A 73 2.14 -27.90 29.50
C SER A 73 3.40 -28.65 29.06
N GLU A 74 4.12 -28.13 28.05
CA GLU A 74 5.34 -28.75 27.51
C GLU A 74 6.60 -28.25 28.22
N THR A 75 6.66 -26.96 28.55
CA THR A 75 7.84 -26.34 29.20
C THR A 75 7.70 -26.18 30.71
N GLY A 76 6.47 -26.18 31.24
CA GLY A 76 6.18 -25.92 32.64
C GLY A 76 6.35 -24.45 33.05
N GLU A 77 6.64 -23.55 32.10
CA GLU A 77 6.81 -22.13 32.35
C GLU A 77 5.45 -21.41 32.37
N THR A 78 5.30 -20.44 33.28
CA THR A 78 4.14 -19.55 33.27
C THR A 78 4.32 -18.49 32.21
N ILE A 79 3.55 -18.58 31.13
CA ILE A 79 3.52 -17.62 30.04
C ILE A 79 2.49 -16.55 30.34
N ASN A 80 2.91 -15.27 30.26
CA ASN A 80 2.01 -14.12 30.29
C ASN A 80 1.87 -13.57 28.86
N LEU A 81 0.64 -13.53 28.37
CA LEU A 81 0.32 -13.04 27.03
C LEU A 81 0.32 -11.50 26.96
N GLY A 82 0.24 -10.82 28.10
CA GLY A 82 0.47 -9.39 28.21
C GLY A 82 1.89 -9.03 27.73
N GLN A 83 1.99 -8.23 26.67
CA GLN A 83 3.25 -7.87 26.07
C GLN A 83 3.96 -6.82 26.93
N ASP A 84 5.14 -7.19 27.44
CA ASP A 84 5.94 -6.37 28.33
C ASP A 84 6.84 -5.38 27.56
N ILE A 85 7.67 -4.64 28.30
CA ILE A 85 8.61 -3.67 27.70
C ILE A 85 9.62 -4.37 26.80
N PHE A 86 10.03 -5.60 27.14
CA PHE A 86 11.00 -6.33 26.33
C PHE A 86 10.39 -6.77 25.00
N ALA A 87 9.14 -7.26 25.01
CA ALA A 87 8.37 -7.56 23.80
C ALA A 87 8.22 -6.31 22.92
N VAL A 88 7.90 -5.15 23.49
CA VAL A 88 7.82 -3.86 22.77
C VAL A 88 9.15 -3.52 22.08
N LEU A 89 10.28 -3.72 22.76
CA LEU A 89 11.61 -3.45 22.19
C LEU A 89 12.03 -4.48 21.14
N GLN A 90 11.56 -5.73 21.25
CA GLN A 90 11.80 -6.79 20.26
C GLN A 90 10.88 -6.70 19.05
N ALA A 91 9.71 -6.07 19.18
CA ALA A 91 8.69 -6.02 18.13
C ALA A 91 9.20 -5.49 16.78
N PRO A 92 10.02 -4.43 16.70
CA PRO A 92 10.64 -4.01 15.44
C PRO A 92 11.46 -5.11 14.77
N THR A 93 12.29 -5.82 15.53
CA THR A 93 13.18 -6.88 14.99
C THR A 93 12.37 -8.08 14.54
N LYS A 94 11.44 -8.56 15.37
CA LYS A 94 10.53 -9.66 15.00
C LYS A 94 9.69 -9.27 13.79
N GLY A 95 9.18 -8.04 13.75
CA GLY A 95 8.43 -7.52 12.61
C GLY A 95 9.24 -7.52 11.31
N ILE A 96 10.52 -7.13 11.33
CA ILE A 96 11.41 -7.25 10.17
C ILE A 96 11.59 -8.71 9.75
N GLN A 97 11.77 -9.63 10.70
CA GLN A 97 11.92 -11.06 10.42
C GLN A 97 10.64 -11.64 9.78
N GLU A 98 9.47 -11.31 10.34
CA GLU A 98 8.15 -11.72 9.82
C GLU A 98 7.79 -11.05 8.47
N ALA A 99 8.47 -9.96 8.12
CA ALA A 99 8.32 -9.27 6.84
C ALA A 99 9.54 -9.45 5.93
N ALA A 100 10.41 -10.44 6.21
CA ALA A 100 11.72 -10.57 5.55
C ALA A 100 11.59 -10.65 4.02
N ASP A 101 10.59 -11.38 3.51
CA ASP A 101 10.36 -11.51 2.07
C ASP A 101 10.06 -10.15 1.42
N VAL A 102 9.21 -9.34 2.04
CA VAL A 102 8.84 -8.00 1.55
C VAL A 102 10.01 -7.02 1.70
N VAL A 103 10.72 -7.07 2.82
CA VAL A 103 11.93 -6.26 3.07
C VAL A 103 13.00 -6.56 2.02
N ALA A 104 13.27 -7.84 1.75
CA ALA A 104 14.23 -8.28 0.74
C ALA A 104 13.80 -7.84 -0.66
N PHE A 105 12.52 -8.01 -1.00
CA PHE A 105 11.94 -7.57 -2.28
C PHE A 105 12.17 -6.08 -2.54
N VAL A 106 11.81 -5.21 -1.60
CA VAL A 106 11.93 -3.75 -1.71
C VAL A 106 13.39 -3.32 -1.84
N LEU A 107 14.29 -3.95 -1.09
CA LEU A 107 15.72 -3.71 -1.19
C LEU A 107 16.27 -4.11 -2.56
N LEU A 108 15.97 -5.34 -3.03
CA LEU A 108 16.43 -5.82 -4.33
C LEU A 108 15.95 -4.92 -5.48
N ILE A 109 14.71 -4.47 -5.44
CA ILE A 109 14.19 -3.49 -6.40
C ILE A 109 15.03 -2.21 -6.37
N GLY A 110 15.29 -1.65 -5.18
CA GLY A 110 16.09 -0.45 -5.04
C GLY A 110 17.47 -0.58 -5.66
N GLY A 111 18.17 -1.68 -5.37
CA GLY A 111 19.48 -1.97 -5.93
C GLY A 111 19.47 -2.11 -7.45
N SER A 112 18.57 -2.94 -7.99
CA SER A 112 18.43 -3.10 -9.44
C SER A 112 18.08 -1.81 -10.15
N PHE A 113 17.21 -1.01 -9.55
CA PHE A 113 16.76 0.23 -10.12
C PHE A 113 17.85 1.30 -10.17
N ALA A 114 18.71 1.37 -9.16
CA ALA A 114 19.87 2.27 -9.18
C ALA A 114 20.83 1.94 -10.33
N ILE A 115 21.06 0.65 -10.63
CA ILE A 115 21.85 0.23 -11.79
C ILE A 115 21.19 0.73 -13.10
N ILE A 116 19.89 0.48 -13.27
CA ILE A 116 19.14 0.91 -14.47
C ILE A 116 19.23 2.43 -14.63
N THR A 117 19.07 3.18 -13.54
CA THR A 117 19.14 4.65 -13.54
C THR A 117 20.53 5.14 -13.95
N LYS A 118 21.59 4.47 -13.46
CA LYS A 118 22.98 4.80 -13.81
C LYS A 118 23.27 4.74 -15.32
N THR A 119 22.56 3.88 -16.06
CA THR A 119 22.72 3.78 -17.52
C THR A 119 22.24 5.02 -18.29
N ASN A 120 21.55 5.93 -17.62
CA ASN A 120 20.89 7.10 -18.22
C ASN A 120 19.80 6.73 -19.27
N ALA A 121 19.38 5.45 -19.34
CA ALA A 121 18.39 4.99 -20.30
C ALA A 121 16.99 5.54 -20.02
N LEU A 122 16.66 5.70 -18.73
CA LEU A 122 15.40 6.30 -18.31
C LEU A 122 15.33 7.75 -18.78
N ASN A 123 16.34 8.58 -18.50
CA ASN A 123 16.42 9.99 -18.92
C ASN A 123 16.30 10.16 -20.44
N ALA A 124 16.98 9.30 -21.22
CA ALA A 124 16.89 9.34 -22.67
C ALA A 124 15.51 8.91 -23.20
N GLY A 125 14.87 7.92 -22.56
CA GLY A 125 13.49 7.54 -22.82
C GLY A 125 12.50 8.66 -22.50
N MET A 126 12.67 9.33 -21.35
CA MET A 126 11.87 10.47 -20.92
C MET A 126 11.95 11.60 -21.94
N SER A 127 13.16 12.01 -22.33
CA SER A 127 13.38 13.06 -23.33
C SER A 127 12.58 12.81 -24.62
N ARG A 128 12.45 11.54 -25.02
CA ARG A 128 11.67 11.15 -26.20
C ARG A 128 10.16 11.20 -25.98
N VAL A 129 9.68 10.76 -24.82
CA VAL A 129 8.26 10.84 -24.43
C VAL A 129 7.83 12.29 -24.36
N ILE A 130 8.61 13.17 -23.72
CA ILE A 130 8.34 14.60 -23.59
C ILE A 130 8.28 15.27 -24.98
N LYS A 131 9.26 15.00 -25.86
CA LYS A 131 9.25 15.50 -27.25
C LYS A 131 8.02 15.06 -28.03
N LYS A 132 7.55 13.84 -27.81
CA LYS A 132 6.35 13.30 -28.50
C LYS A 132 5.06 13.90 -27.94
N LEU A 133 5.02 14.23 -26.65
CA LEU A 133 3.83 14.71 -25.98
C LEU A 133 3.60 16.22 -26.14
N LYS A 134 4.64 17.04 -26.35
CA LYS A 134 4.53 18.50 -26.55
C LYS A 134 3.48 19.15 -25.61
N ASN A 135 2.33 19.57 -26.15
CA ASN A 135 1.25 20.27 -25.45
C ASN A 135 0.17 19.34 -24.85
N LYS A 136 0.36 18.01 -24.92
CA LYS A 136 -0.57 16.98 -24.44
C LYS A 136 -0.02 16.23 -23.23
N ASP A 137 0.93 16.83 -22.51
CA ASP A 137 1.61 16.25 -21.36
C ASP A 137 0.65 15.89 -20.21
N ILE A 138 -0.46 16.62 -20.07
CA ILE A 138 -1.52 16.28 -19.11
C ILE A 138 -2.17 14.90 -19.37
N LEU A 139 -2.08 14.37 -20.60
CA LEU A 139 -2.62 13.04 -20.94
C LEU A 139 -1.80 11.88 -20.35
N ILE A 140 -0.59 12.13 -19.84
CA ILE A 140 0.19 11.10 -19.14
C ILE A 140 -0.60 10.59 -17.93
N ILE A 141 -1.25 11.49 -17.18
CA ILE A 141 -2.01 11.15 -15.97
C ILE A 141 -3.12 10.12 -16.27
N PRO A 142 -4.12 10.41 -17.13
CA PRO A 142 -5.21 9.47 -17.40
C PRO A 142 -4.72 8.16 -18.02
N ILE A 143 -3.75 8.20 -18.94
CA ILE A 143 -3.23 7.00 -19.59
C ILE A 143 -2.53 6.10 -18.57
N THR A 144 -1.58 6.65 -17.80
CA THR A 144 -0.80 5.85 -16.85
C THR A 144 -1.66 5.37 -15.69
N MET A 145 -2.49 6.24 -15.09
CA MET A 145 -3.36 5.81 -13.99
C MET A 145 -4.35 4.75 -14.43
N THR A 146 -4.88 4.81 -15.66
CA THR A 146 -5.75 3.74 -16.18
C THR A 146 -4.99 2.42 -16.31
N LEU A 147 -3.80 2.44 -16.92
CA LEU A 147 -2.97 1.24 -17.08
C LEU A 147 -2.59 0.62 -15.72
N LEU A 148 -2.11 1.42 -14.77
CA LEU A 148 -1.76 0.94 -13.44
C LEU A 148 -3.00 0.47 -12.67
N SER A 149 -4.15 1.11 -12.86
CA SER A 149 -5.41 0.69 -12.25
C SER A 149 -5.88 -0.67 -12.79
N ILE A 150 -5.66 -0.97 -14.07
CA ILE A 150 -5.89 -2.32 -14.63
C ILE A 150 -5.02 -3.34 -13.89
N CYS A 151 -3.74 -3.04 -13.68
CA CYS A 151 -2.83 -3.91 -12.94
C CYS A 151 -3.30 -4.11 -11.49
N GLY A 152 -3.77 -3.05 -10.83
CA GLY A 152 -4.33 -3.12 -9.47
C GLY A 152 -5.60 -3.96 -9.37
N THR A 153 -6.56 -3.78 -10.28
CA THR A 153 -7.85 -4.50 -10.23
C THR A 153 -7.77 -5.97 -10.65
N THR A 154 -6.71 -6.36 -11.37
CA THR A 154 -6.57 -7.71 -11.94
C THR A 154 -5.68 -8.63 -11.10
N PHE A 155 -4.46 -8.23 -10.81
CA PHE A 155 -3.49 -9.06 -10.09
C PHE A 155 -3.03 -8.43 -8.77
N GLY A 156 -3.69 -7.35 -8.33
CA GLY A 156 -3.39 -6.72 -7.05
C GLY A 156 -2.07 -5.96 -7.05
N MET A 157 -1.66 -5.39 -8.19
CA MET A 157 -0.41 -4.63 -8.29
C MET A 157 -0.29 -3.61 -7.16
N SER A 158 0.80 -3.70 -6.41
CA SER A 158 1.03 -2.85 -5.26
C SER A 158 2.53 -2.59 -5.16
N GLU A 159 3.31 -3.51 -4.61
CA GLU A 159 4.77 -3.40 -4.43
C GLU A 159 5.52 -3.22 -5.75
N GLU A 160 5.01 -3.79 -6.84
CA GLU A 160 5.58 -3.66 -8.18
C GLU A 160 5.45 -2.24 -8.74
N ALA A 161 4.69 -1.35 -8.10
CA ALA A 161 4.59 0.05 -8.46
C ALA A 161 5.83 0.86 -8.05
N LEU A 162 6.61 0.43 -7.05
CA LEU A 162 7.75 1.18 -6.49
C LEU A 162 8.79 1.65 -7.53
N PRO A 163 9.22 0.82 -8.50
CA PRO A 163 10.11 1.26 -9.58
C PRO A 163 9.56 2.43 -10.39
N PHE A 164 8.23 2.49 -10.58
CA PHE A 164 7.61 3.54 -11.37
C PHE A 164 7.73 4.91 -10.70
N TYR A 165 7.82 5.01 -9.38
CA TYR A 165 7.97 6.30 -8.69
C TYR A 165 9.26 6.99 -9.12
N ALA A 166 10.36 6.26 -9.09
CA ALA A 166 11.66 6.80 -9.45
C ALA A 166 11.76 7.14 -10.95
N ILE A 167 10.96 6.50 -11.81
CA ILE A 167 10.80 6.90 -13.22
C ILE A 167 9.93 8.17 -13.33
N PHE A 168 8.76 8.20 -12.70
CA PHE A 168 7.77 9.24 -12.94
C PHE A 168 8.09 10.56 -12.26
N ILE A 169 8.83 10.55 -11.14
CA ILE A 169 9.25 11.77 -10.44
C ILE A 169 10.00 12.73 -11.37
N PRO A 170 11.12 12.34 -12.01
CA PRO A 170 11.81 13.23 -12.92
C PRO A 170 10.98 13.57 -14.18
N ILE A 171 10.14 12.65 -14.71
CA ILE A 171 9.23 12.97 -15.84
C ILE A 171 8.31 14.13 -15.46
N MET A 172 7.58 13.97 -14.36
CA MET A 172 6.55 14.93 -13.95
C MET A 172 7.19 16.28 -13.62
N MET A 173 8.34 16.28 -12.95
CA MET A 173 9.05 17.50 -12.61
C MET A 173 9.65 18.19 -13.85
N GLY A 174 10.15 17.43 -14.83
CA GLY A 174 10.73 17.94 -16.07
C GLY A 174 9.72 18.60 -17.02
N ILE A 175 8.44 18.17 -16.99
CA ILE A 175 7.35 18.78 -17.79
C ILE A 175 6.57 19.88 -17.03
N GLY A 176 7.01 20.24 -15.82
CA GLY A 176 6.48 21.36 -15.05
C GLY A 176 5.45 21.02 -13.99
N TYR A 177 5.25 19.74 -13.65
CA TYR A 177 4.54 19.32 -12.43
C TYR A 177 5.54 19.17 -11.26
N ASP A 178 5.11 18.51 -10.20
CA ASP A 178 5.85 18.31 -8.95
C ASP A 178 6.02 16.82 -8.61
N SER A 179 6.82 16.52 -7.58
CA SER A 179 7.03 15.14 -7.14
C SER A 179 5.73 14.51 -6.62
N MET A 180 4.82 15.32 -6.05
CA MET A 180 3.53 14.85 -5.56
C MET A 180 2.62 14.38 -6.69
N THR A 181 2.65 15.02 -7.87
CA THR A 181 1.92 14.55 -9.05
C THR A 181 2.41 13.16 -9.49
N ALA A 182 3.73 12.94 -9.51
CA ALA A 182 4.28 11.61 -9.79
C ALA A 182 3.83 10.57 -8.76
N PHE A 183 3.93 10.91 -7.47
CA PHE A 183 3.44 10.05 -6.39
C PHE A 183 1.96 9.72 -6.56
N ILE A 184 1.09 10.70 -6.84
CA ILE A 184 -0.35 10.49 -7.07
C ILE A 184 -0.58 9.49 -8.21
N ILE A 185 0.13 9.61 -9.32
CA ILE A 185 -0.03 8.70 -10.47
C ILE A 185 0.36 7.27 -10.09
N CYS A 186 1.56 7.10 -9.52
CA CYS A 186 2.14 5.79 -9.21
C CYS A 186 1.48 5.12 -8.01
N PHE A 187 0.96 5.90 -7.06
CA PHE A 187 0.28 5.40 -5.87
C PHE A 187 -1.22 5.19 -6.10
N LEU A 188 -1.95 6.23 -6.50
CA LEU A 188 -3.40 6.12 -6.67
C LEU A 188 -3.79 5.32 -7.91
N GLY A 189 -2.98 5.30 -8.97
CA GLY A 189 -3.28 4.48 -10.16
C GLY A 189 -3.61 3.02 -9.80
N PRO A 190 -2.63 2.25 -9.29
CA PRO A 190 -2.87 0.87 -8.89
C PRO A 190 -3.79 0.76 -7.66
N ASN A 191 -3.67 1.66 -6.67
CA ASN A 191 -4.48 1.60 -5.45
C ASN A 191 -5.99 1.77 -5.72
N LEU A 192 -6.40 2.64 -6.65
CA LEU A 192 -7.81 2.78 -7.04
C LEU A 192 -8.33 1.51 -7.71
N GLY A 193 -7.50 0.87 -8.54
CA GLY A 193 -7.79 -0.45 -9.12
C GLY A 193 -7.97 -1.52 -8.06
N TYR A 194 -7.09 -1.54 -7.05
CA TYR A 194 -7.14 -2.48 -5.94
C TYR A 194 -8.39 -2.24 -5.06
N CYS A 195 -8.71 -0.99 -4.71
CA CYS A 195 -9.92 -0.65 -3.93
C CYS A 195 -11.20 -1.16 -4.60
N ALA A 196 -11.32 -0.90 -5.91
CA ALA A 196 -12.47 -1.28 -6.71
C ALA A 196 -12.19 -2.56 -7.51
N SER A 197 -11.48 -3.52 -6.90
CA SER A 197 -10.98 -4.69 -7.60
C SER A 197 -12.09 -5.56 -8.21
N THR A 198 -11.76 -6.20 -9.32
CA THR A 198 -12.63 -7.11 -10.09
C THR A 198 -12.26 -8.56 -9.83
N ILE A 199 -11.00 -8.93 -10.06
CA ILE A 199 -10.52 -10.33 -10.05
C ILE A 199 -9.20 -10.51 -9.29
N ASP A 200 -8.79 -9.53 -8.48
CA ASP A 200 -7.56 -9.63 -7.69
C ASP A 200 -7.57 -10.86 -6.78
N PRO A 201 -6.60 -11.78 -6.93
CA PRO A 201 -6.52 -13.00 -6.13
C PRO A 201 -6.26 -12.71 -4.64
N PHE A 202 -5.58 -11.62 -4.31
CA PHE A 202 -5.18 -11.27 -2.95
C PHE A 202 -6.24 -10.51 -2.17
N ASN A 203 -7.39 -10.24 -2.80
CA ASN A 203 -8.48 -9.46 -2.20
C ASN A 203 -9.84 -10.11 -2.47
N VAL A 204 -10.34 -10.01 -3.70
CA VAL A 204 -11.70 -10.45 -4.05
C VAL A 204 -11.80 -11.96 -4.05
N LEU A 205 -10.91 -12.65 -4.78
CA LEU A 205 -11.06 -14.10 -4.99
C LEU A 205 -10.74 -14.89 -3.72
N ILE A 206 -9.75 -14.47 -2.93
CA ILE A 206 -9.48 -15.09 -1.62
C ILE A 206 -10.69 -14.93 -0.69
N ALA A 207 -11.28 -13.72 -0.60
CA ALA A 207 -12.42 -13.48 0.26
C ALA A 207 -13.65 -14.30 -0.17
N GLN A 208 -13.93 -14.34 -1.47
CA GLN A 208 -14.98 -15.18 -2.05
C GLN A 208 -14.74 -16.66 -1.75
N GLY A 209 -13.51 -17.16 -1.96
CA GLY A 209 -13.15 -18.55 -1.69
C GLY A 209 -13.30 -18.94 -0.22
N ILE A 210 -13.02 -18.02 0.72
CA ILE A 210 -13.22 -18.26 2.16
C ILE A 210 -14.70 -18.37 2.51
N ILE A 211 -15.53 -17.50 1.93
CA ILE A 211 -16.99 -17.50 2.17
C ILE A 211 -17.66 -18.68 1.45
N GLY A 212 -17.08 -19.16 0.34
CA GLY A 212 -17.66 -20.19 -0.51
C GLY A 212 -18.48 -19.63 -1.69
N ILE A 213 -18.20 -18.39 -2.13
CA ILE A 213 -18.85 -17.76 -3.28
C ILE A 213 -18.15 -18.24 -4.56
N GLU A 214 -18.91 -18.83 -5.48
CA GLU A 214 -18.41 -19.30 -6.78
C GLU A 214 -18.78 -18.35 -7.92
N GLY A 215 -17.89 -18.22 -8.93
CA GLY A 215 -18.21 -17.56 -10.20
C GLY A 215 -18.22 -16.03 -10.22
N ASN A 216 -17.86 -15.36 -9.12
CA ASN A 216 -17.85 -13.90 -8.96
C ASN A 216 -19.15 -13.21 -9.45
N PRO A 217 -20.31 -13.49 -8.82
CA PRO A 217 -21.63 -13.04 -9.28
C PRO A 217 -21.77 -11.52 -9.46
N GLN A 218 -21.06 -10.74 -8.64
CA GLN A 218 -21.07 -9.28 -8.69
C GLN A 218 -19.92 -8.67 -9.50
N LEU A 219 -19.28 -9.44 -10.40
CA LEU A 219 -18.21 -8.92 -11.27
C LEU A 219 -18.62 -7.67 -12.06
N TRP A 220 -19.87 -7.61 -12.54
CA TRP A 220 -20.39 -6.44 -13.25
C TRP A 220 -20.42 -5.19 -12.36
N LEU A 221 -20.81 -5.33 -11.09
CA LEU A 221 -20.86 -4.22 -10.13
C LEU A 221 -19.44 -3.73 -9.83
N ARG A 222 -18.51 -4.66 -9.64
CA ARG A 222 -17.07 -4.35 -9.46
C ARG A 222 -16.50 -3.62 -10.67
N ALA A 223 -16.79 -4.09 -11.88
CA ALA A 223 -16.32 -3.46 -13.11
C ALA A 223 -16.87 -2.03 -13.30
N VAL A 224 -18.17 -1.82 -13.05
CA VAL A 224 -18.77 -0.47 -13.09
C VAL A 224 -18.17 0.43 -12.01
N SER A 225 -18.02 -0.10 -10.79
CA SER A 225 -17.43 0.63 -9.67
C SER A 225 -15.99 1.03 -9.97
N TRP A 226 -15.20 0.12 -10.52
CA TRP A 226 -13.82 0.36 -10.96
C TRP A 226 -13.71 1.49 -11.97
N VAL A 227 -14.54 1.46 -13.03
CA VAL A 227 -14.54 2.51 -14.06
C VAL A 227 -14.85 3.87 -13.46
N ILE A 228 -15.90 3.97 -12.63
CA ILE A 228 -16.30 5.23 -11.99
C ILE A 228 -15.22 5.71 -11.01
N PHE A 229 -14.73 4.83 -10.15
CA PHE A 229 -13.78 5.17 -9.09
C PHE A 229 -12.46 5.65 -9.67
N THR A 230 -11.94 4.94 -10.68
CA THR A 230 -10.73 5.30 -11.41
C THR A 230 -10.90 6.61 -12.18
N ALA A 231 -12.03 6.81 -12.87
CA ALA A 231 -12.29 8.04 -13.60
C ALA A 231 -12.33 9.27 -12.68
N VAL A 232 -12.98 9.17 -11.52
CA VAL A 232 -13.02 10.26 -10.53
C VAL A 232 -11.63 10.53 -9.93
N GLY A 233 -10.86 9.47 -9.64
CA GLY A 233 -9.47 9.60 -9.19
C GLY A 233 -8.55 10.27 -10.20
N ILE A 234 -8.67 9.91 -11.48
CA ILE A 234 -7.97 10.56 -12.59
C ILE A 234 -8.34 12.04 -12.68
N ALA A 235 -9.64 12.37 -12.64
CA ALA A 235 -10.10 13.75 -12.71
C ALA A 235 -9.56 14.59 -11.53
N TRP A 236 -9.52 14.01 -10.34
CA TRP A 236 -8.94 14.63 -9.14
C TRP A 236 -7.43 14.84 -9.29
N ALA A 237 -6.70 13.84 -9.77
CA ALA A 237 -5.25 13.91 -10.00
C ALA A 237 -4.90 14.96 -11.06
N MET A 238 -5.63 14.99 -12.18
CA MET A 238 -5.46 16.01 -13.22
C MET A 238 -5.72 17.42 -12.68
N ARG A 239 -6.76 17.59 -11.85
CA ARG A 239 -7.03 18.88 -11.19
C ARG A 239 -5.89 19.31 -10.26
N TYR A 240 -5.30 18.37 -9.52
CA TYR A 240 -4.11 18.64 -8.70
C TYR A 240 -2.95 19.12 -9.58
N ALA A 241 -2.61 18.33 -10.60
CA ALA A 241 -1.48 18.57 -11.49
C ALA A 241 -1.61 19.90 -12.24
N MET A 242 -2.78 20.20 -12.81
CA MET A 242 -3.03 21.47 -13.52
C MET A 242 -2.86 22.70 -12.61
N ARG A 243 -3.27 22.60 -11.33
CA ARG A 243 -3.09 23.69 -10.36
C ARG A 243 -1.60 23.92 -10.06
N VAL A 244 -0.84 22.85 -9.87
CA VAL A 244 0.61 22.94 -9.65
C VAL A 244 1.32 23.50 -10.87
N LYS A 245 0.99 23.01 -12.07
CA LYS A 245 1.61 23.50 -13.31
C LYS A 245 1.34 24.98 -13.56
N LYS A 246 0.14 25.47 -13.21
CA LYS A 246 -0.21 26.90 -13.31
C LYS A 246 0.50 27.75 -12.24
N ASN A 247 0.68 27.21 -11.03
CA ASN A 247 1.34 27.89 -9.92
C ASN A 247 2.17 26.87 -9.11
N PRO A 248 3.47 26.72 -9.38
CA PRO A 248 4.33 25.75 -8.71
C PRO A 248 4.38 25.92 -7.19
N GLU A 249 4.31 27.15 -6.68
CA GLU A 249 4.31 27.46 -5.24
C GLU A 249 3.03 26.96 -4.52
N SER A 250 1.99 26.59 -5.27
CA SER A 250 0.79 25.97 -4.70
C SER A 250 1.00 24.50 -4.31
N SER A 251 2.11 23.89 -4.76
CA SER A 251 2.50 22.55 -4.35
C SER A 251 2.99 22.54 -2.90
N ILE A 252 2.57 21.52 -2.15
CA ILE A 252 3.05 21.30 -0.79
C ILE A 252 4.48 20.76 -0.75
N THR A 253 4.99 20.25 -1.88
CA THR A 253 6.37 19.75 -2.03
C THR A 253 7.29 20.78 -2.69
N TYR A 254 6.81 22.00 -2.97
CA TYR A 254 7.57 23.01 -3.73
C TYR A 254 9.00 23.25 -3.22
N GLU A 255 9.18 23.39 -1.91
CA GLU A 255 10.51 23.61 -1.32
C GLU A 255 11.40 22.35 -1.39
N ASP A 256 10.84 21.18 -1.10
CA ASP A 256 11.57 19.91 -1.16
C ASP A 256 11.99 19.58 -2.61
N ASP A 257 11.13 19.94 -3.57
CA ASP A 257 11.32 19.64 -4.98
C ASP A 257 12.50 20.42 -5.58
N LYS A 258 12.91 21.55 -4.98
CA LYS A 258 14.15 22.24 -5.35
C LYS A 258 15.38 21.34 -5.17
N LEU A 259 15.43 20.58 -4.08
CA LEU A 259 16.51 19.63 -3.81
C LEU A 259 16.34 18.35 -4.64
N LYS A 260 15.11 17.84 -4.75
CA LYS A 260 14.83 16.64 -5.55
C LYS A 260 15.15 16.83 -7.03
N ARG A 261 15.03 18.03 -7.58
CA ARG A 261 15.45 18.33 -8.96
C ARG A 261 16.92 17.99 -9.22
N ILE A 262 17.78 18.26 -8.24
CA ILE A 262 19.21 17.95 -8.32
C ILE A 262 19.43 16.45 -8.16
N GLU A 263 18.80 15.87 -7.14
CA GLU A 263 18.99 14.46 -6.77
C GLU A 263 18.49 13.48 -7.83
N PHE A 264 17.29 13.69 -8.37
CA PHE A 264 16.72 12.86 -9.44
C PHE A 264 17.27 13.23 -10.82
N SER A 265 18.31 14.07 -10.89
CA SER A 265 18.91 14.55 -12.15
C SER A 265 17.85 15.04 -13.13
N VAL A 266 16.92 15.86 -12.64
CA VAL A 266 15.79 16.35 -13.44
C VAL A 266 16.32 17.31 -14.49
N THR A 267 16.42 16.81 -15.72
CA THR A 267 16.79 17.61 -16.87
C THR A 267 15.59 18.45 -17.32
N ASP A 268 15.79 19.73 -17.58
CA ASP A 268 14.76 20.53 -18.25
C ASP A 268 14.45 19.90 -19.61
N ALA A 269 13.15 19.83 -19.95
CA ALA A 269 12.64 19.26 -21.20
C ALA A 269 13.31 19.80 -22.49
N SER A 270 14.05 20.91 -22.40
CA SER A 270 14.78 21.56 -23.48
C SER A 270 16.18 21.00 -23.75
N ILE A 271 16.76 20.19 -22.86
CA ILE A 271 18.11 19.62 -23.08
C ILE A 271 17.97 18.31 -23.86
N GLU A 272 18.55 18.26 -25.05
CA GLU A 272 18.51 17.07 -25.89
C GLU A 272 19.55 16.05 -25.42
N GLU A 273 19.09 14.94 -24.83
CA GLU A 273 19.94 13.75 -24.71
C GLU A 273 19.86 12.90 -25.99
N GLU A 274 21.01 12.48 -26.51
CA GLU A 274 21.07 11.51 -27.60
C GLU A 274 20.56 10.15 -27.14
N PHE A 275 19.58 9.60 -27.87
CA PHE A 275 19.01 8.28 -27.57
C PHE A 275 19.87 7.18 -28.21
N THR A 276 20.88 6.73 -27.47
CA THR A 276 21.86 5.75 -27.95
C THR A 276 21.28 4.35 -28.07
N THR A 277 21.92 3.49 -28.87
CA THR A 277 21.53 2.07 -28.99
C THR A 277 21.59 1.34 -27.65
N ARG A 278 22.56 1.69 -26.77
CA ARG A 278 22.68 1.10 -25.43
C ARG A 278 21.45 1.42 -24.57
N GLN A 279 21.05 2.69 -24.53
CA GLN A 279 19.85 3.10 -23.80
C GLN A 279 18.58 2.46 -24.37
N LYS A 280 18.50 2.29 -25.69
CA LYS A 280 17.40 1.56 -26.33
C LYS A 280 17.35 0.09 -25.88
N LEU A 281 18.49 -0.59 -25.81
CA LEU A 281 18.57 -1.97 -25.34
C LEU A 281 18.15 -2.09 -23.87
N VAL A 282 18.59 -1.17 -23.01
CA VAL A 282 18.17 -1.12 -21.60
C VAL A 282 16.65 -0.93 -21.46
N LEU A 283 16.04 -0.05 -22.27
CA LEU A 283 14.58 0.12 -22.24
C LEU A 283 13.81 -1.10 -22.77
N ILE A 284 14.37 -1.83 -23.74
CA ILE A 284 13.80 -3.09 -24.21
C ILE A 284 13.89 -4.15 -23.12
N ASP A 285 15.04 -4.28 -22.46
CA ASP A 285 15.23 -5.17 -21.32
C ASP A 285 14.22 -4.86 -20.21
N PHE A 286 14.05 -3.58 -19.88
CA PHE A 286 13.03 -3.14 -18.92
C PHE A 286 11.61 -3.54 -19.32
N ALA A 287 11.21 -3.28 -20.57
CA ALA A 287 9.89 -3.64 -21.06
C ALA A 287 9.65 -5.16 -21.08
N CYS A 288 10.65 -5.94 -21.47
CA CYS A 288 10.61 -7.40 -21.45
C CYS A 288 10.50 -7.93 -20.01
N GLY A 289 11.29 -7.41 -19.08
CA GLY A 289 11.23 -7.76 -17.65
C GLY A 289 9.84 -7.51 -17.06
N MET A 290 9.26 -6.33 -17.34
CA MET A 290 7.88 -6.03 -16.93
C MET A 290 6.85 -6.99 -17.54
N GLY A 291 7.01 -7.35 -18.82
CA GLY A 291 6.15 -8.33 -19.48
C GLY A 291 6.24 -9.72 -18.86
N ILE A 292 7.45 -10.15 -18.49
CA ILE A 292 7.69 -11.43 -17.79
C ILE A 292 7.06 -11.42 -16.41
N ILE A 293 7.18 -10.33 -15.65
CA ILE A 293 6.53 -10.19 -14.33
C ILE A 293 5.02 -10.34 -14.46
N VAL A 294 4.39 -9.62 -15.39
CA VAL A 294 2.93 -9.69 -15.61
C VAL A 294 2.52 -11.11 -16.01
N TRP A 295 3.26 -11.74 -16.92
CA TRP A 295 3.00 -13.13 -17.33
C TRP A 295 3.15 -14.12 -16.16
N GLY A 296 4.20 -13.97 -15.34
CA GLY A 296 4.47 -14.82 -14.19
C GLY A 296 3.40 -14.70 -13.10
N LEU A 297 2.98 -13.46 -12.79
CA LEU A 297 1.89 -13.18 -11.86
C LEU A 297 0.57 -13.83 -12.30
N VAL A 298 0.21 -13.66 -13.58
CA VAL A 298 -1.09 -14.11 -14.09
C VAL A 298 -1.15 -15.62 -14.34
N THR A 299 -0.04 -16.24 -14.79
CA THR A 299 -0.08 -17.64 -15.27
C THR A 299 0.67 -18.63 -14.39
N GLN A 300 1.70 -18.19 -13.68
CA GLN A 300 2.59 -19.08 -12.91
C GLN A 300 2.35 -18.97 -11.40
N GLY A 301 1.50 -18.04 -10.96
CA GLY A 301 1.29 -17.78 -9.52
C GLY A 301 2.53 -17.25 -8.83
N TRP A 302 3.40 -16.56 -9.57
CA TRP A 302 4.63 -15.97 -9.01
C TRP A 302 4.32 -15.00 -7.89
N TYR A 303 5.24 -14.91 -6.94
CA TYR A 303 5.16 -13.96 -5.84
C TYR A 303 6.49 -13.22 -5.68
N MET A 304 6.80 -12.77 -4.48
CA MET A 304 7.94 -11.87 -4.22
C MET A 304 9.29 -12.44 -4.68
N ASN A 305 9.54 -13.75 -4.56
CA ASN A 305 10.84 -14.34 -4.90
C ASN A 305 11.12 -14.32 -6.40
N GLU A 306 10.17 -14.76 -7.21
CA GLU A 306 10.34 -14.83 -8.67
C GLU A 306 10.37 -13.43 -9.27
N ILE A 307 9.53 -12.52 -8.77
CA ILE A 307 9.52 -11.11 -9.22
C ILE A 307 10.84 -10.43 -8.83
N SER A 308 11.36 -10.67 -7.62
CA SER A 308 12.69 -10.19 -7.22
C SER A 308 13.79 -10.70 -8.15
N ALA A 309 13.74 -11.97 -8.55
CA ALA A 309 14.72 -12.56 -9.45
C ALA A 309 14.70 -11.88 -10.82
N VAL A 310 13.50 -11.58 -11.37
CA VAL A 310 13.39 -10.82 -12.62
C VAL A 310 13.93 -9.41 -12.46
N PHE A 311 13.61 -8.69 -11.38
CA PHE A 311 14.17 -7.35 -11.13
C PHE A 311 15.70 -7.38 -11.00
N LEU A 312 16.26 -8.36 -10.30
CA LEU A 312 17.71 -8.53 -10.18
C LEU A 312 18.34 -8.80 -11.55
N GLY A 313 17.78 -9.74 -12.31
CA GLY A 313 18.23 -10.05 -13.67
C GLY A 313 18.20 -8.84 -14.59
N MET A 314 17.08 -8.10 -14.58
CA MET A 314 16.90 -6.87 -15.34
C MET A 314 17.90 -5.77 -14.93
N GLY A 315 18.14 -5.57 -13.62
CA GLY A 315 19.14 -4.61 -13.15
C GLY A 315 20.56 -4.94 -13.65
N LEU A 316 20.97 -6.20 -13.53
CA LEU A 316 22.28 -6.67 -13.97
C LEU A 316 22.43 -6.59 -15.50
N LEU A 317 21.42 -7.04 -16.26
CA LEU A 317 21.40 -6.96 -17.72
C LEU A 317 21.41 -5.52 -18.20
N ALA A 318 20.63 -4.63 -17.60
CA ALA A 318 20.65 -3.21 -17.89
C ALA A 318 22.04 -2.60 -17.68
N GLY A 319 22.74 -2.94 -16.58
CA GLY A 319 24.11 -2.48 -16.35
C GLY A 319 25.06 -2.91 -17.47
N ILE A 320 24.99 -4.17 -17.89
CA ILE A 320 25.83 -4.74 -18.97
C ILE A 320 25.49 -4.07 -20.32
N LEU A 321 24.21 -3.99 -20.68
CA LEU A 321 23.74 -3.39 -21.94
C LEU A 321 24.01 -1.88 -22.00
N GLY A 322 23.94 -1.21 -20.85
CA GLY A 322 24.33 0.19 -20.66
C GLY A 322 25.84 0.42 -20.79
N GLY A 323 26.64 -0.64 -20.71
CA GLY A 323 28.10 -0.59 -20.81
C GLY A 323 28.77 -0.08 -19.53
N LEU A 324 28.16 -0.36 -18.38
CA LEU A 324 28.78 -0.15 -17.07
C LEU A 324 29.77 -1.28 -16.77
N ASP A 325 30.87 -0.97 -16.09
CA ASP A 325 31.80 -1.98 -15.60
C ASP A 325 31.26 -2.66 -14.32
N GLN A 326 31.87 -3.80 -13.97
CA GLN A 326 31.43 -4.62 -12.83
C GLN A 326 31.51 -3.89 -11.48
N GLN A 327 32.49 -3.01 -11.28
CA GLN A 327 32.62 -2.23 -10.05
C GLN A 327 31.49 -1.21 -9.96
N THR A 328 31.22 -0.48 -11.04
CA THR A 328 30.11 0.48 -11.09
C THR A 328 28.77 -0.22 -10.83
N ILE A 329 28.51 -1.38 -11.43
CA ILE A 329 27.27 -2.14 -11.18
C ILE A 329 27.12 -2.48 -9.69
N ALA A 330 28.18 -2.99 -9.06
CA ALA A 330 28.15 -3.38 -7.64
C ALA A 330 27.96 -2.17 -6.71
N GLU A 331 28.66 -1.07 -6.95
CA GLU A 331 28.56 0.15 -6.14
C GLU A 331 27.18 0.80 -6.25
N GLU A 332 26.64 0.91 -7.47
CA GLU A 332 25.30 1.48 -7.68
C GLU A 332 24.20 0.59 -7.11
N PHE A 333 24.36 -0.74 -7.15
CA PHE A 333 23.45 -1.66 -6.47
C PHE A 333 23.37 -1.36 -4.97
N VAL A 334 24.51 -1.21 -4.29
CA VAL A 334 24.54 -0.92 -2.85
C VAL A 334 23.95 0.46 -2.54
N LYS A 335 24.21 1.47 -3.38
CA LYS A 335 23.58 2.79 -3.24
C LYS A 335 22.06 2.69 -3.34
N GLY A 336 21.57 1.93 -4.31
CA GLY A 336 20.13 1.67 -4.48
C GLY A 336 19.48 0.99 -3.28
N LEU A 337 20.17 0.03 -2.65
CA LEU A 337 19.71 -0.58 -1.40
C LEU A 337 19.56 0.47 -0.29
N ALA A 338 20.54 1.38 -0.15
CA ALA A 338 20.51 2.42 0.87
C ALA A 338 19.34 3.41 0.67
N ASP A 339 19.02 3.77 -0.57
CA ASP A 339 17.88 4.65 -0.89
C ASP A 339 16.53 4.03 -0.50
N PHE A 340 16.43 2.69 -0.56
CA PHE A 340 15.21 1.95 -0.23
C PHE A 340 15.19 1.41 1.20
N ALA A 341 16.30 1.48 1.93
CA ALA A 341 16.41 0.99 3.31
C ALA A 341 15.36 1.63 4.24
N TYR A 342 15.08 2.92 4.05
CA TYR A 342 14.02 3.59 4.81
C TYR A 342 12.66 2.90 4.61
N ALA A 343 12.26 2.68 3.35
CA ALA A 343 10.99 2.02 3.03
C ALA A 343 10.93 0.59 3.61
N ALA A 344 12.01 -0.18 3.43
CA ALA A 344 12.07 -1.56 3.88
C ALA A 344 11.97 -1.69 5.42
N ILE A 345 12.73 -0.89 6.16
CA ILE A 345 12.69 -0.91 7.63
C ILE A 345 11.34 -0.45 8.16
N VAL A 346 10.72 0.53 7.53
CA VAL A 346 9.36 0.96 7.89
C VAL A 346 8.36 -0.19 7.78
N ILE A 347 8.41 -0.99 6.71
CA ILE A 347 7.53 -2.16 6.53
C ILE A 347 7.70 -3.16 7.67
N GLY A 348 8.95 -3.48 8.02
CA GLY A 348 9.25 -4.40 9.13
C GLY A 348 8.79 -3.88 10.49
N ILE A 349 8.98 -2.59 10.79
CA ILE A 349 8.50 -1.99 12.04
C ILE A 349 6.96 -2.01 12.10
N ALA A 350 6.28 -1.74 10.98
CA ALA A 350 4.82 -1.84 10.91
C ALA A 350 4.33 -3.26 11.24
N ARG A 351 5.02 -4.29 10.73
CA ARG A 351 4.72 -5.70 11.04
C ARG A 351 4.88 -5.99 12.54
N GLY A 352 5.77 -5.28 13.23
CA GLY A 352 5.95 -5.39 14.69
C GLY A 352 4.69 -5.07 15.50
N ILE A 353 3.77 -4.24 14.97
CA ILE A 353 2.48 -3.97 15.63
C ILE A 353 1.63 -5.24 15.66
N LEU A 354 1.60 -5.97 14.54
CA LEU A 354 0.86 -7.22 14.45
C LEU A 354 1.49 -8.29 15.33
N VAL A 355 2.83 -8.37 15.37
CA VAL A 355 3.56 -9.30 16.27
C VAL A 355 3.14 -9.11 17.73
N ILE A 356 2.99 -7.86 18.18
CA ILE A 356 2.51 -7.57 19.55
C ILE A 356 1.05 -7.99 19.73
N ALA A 357 0.18 -7.71 18.76
CA ALA A 357 -1.23 -8.07 18.84
C ALA A 357 -1.47 -9.59 18.79
N GLU A 358 -0.69 -10.32 17.99
CA GLU A 358 -0.66 -11.78 17.89
C GLU A 358 -0.11 -12.40 19.18
N GLY A 359 1.01 -11.88 19.69
CA GLY A 359 1.59 -12.33 20.98
C GLY A 359 0.63 -12.13 22.16
N GLY A 360 -0.21 -11.10 22.12
CA GLY A 360 -1.28 -10.88 23.11
C GLY A 360 -2.53 -11.72 22.90
N MET A 361 -2.65 -12.41 21.75
CA MET A 361 -3.86 -13.07 21.27
C MET A 361 -5.11 -12.18 21.39
N ILE A 362 -4.98 -10.90 21.05
CA ILE A 362 -6.09 -9.92 21.16
C ILE A 362 -6.82 -9.71 19.84
N ILE A 363 -6.24 -10.15 18.72
CA ILE A 363 -6.81 -9.94 17.38
C ILE A 363 -8.17 -10.61 17.25
N ASP A 364 -8.27 -11.88 17.65
CA ASP A 364 -9.50 -12.66 17.56
C ASP A 364 -10.55 -12.17 18.56
N THR A 365 -10.14 -11.70 19.72
CA THR A 365 -11.04 -11.06 20.70
C THR A 365 -11.61 -9.75 20.15
N ILE A 366 -10.78 -8.92 19.51
CA ILE A 366 -11.23 -7.70 18.85
C ILE A 366 -12.21 -8.06 17.72
N LEU A 367 -11.89 -9.06 16.90
CA LEU A 367 -12.79 -9.54 15.85
C LEU A 367 -14.13 -10.01 16.42
N GLN A 368 -14.12 -10.86 17.45
CA GLN A 368 -15.33 -11.36 18.09
C GLN A 368 -16.17 -10.22 18.66
N ALA A 369 -15.54 -9.24 19.33
CA ALA A 369 -16.24 -8.09 19.87
C ALA A 369 -16.92 -7.25 18.76
N LEU A 370 -16.21 -7.02 17.64
CA LEU A 370 -16.74 -6.27 16.51
C LEU A 370 -17.84 -7.05 15.78
N ALA A 371 -17.71 -8.37 15.63
CA ALA A 371 -18.74 -9.23 15.06
C ALA A 371 -20.02 -9.25 15.92
N THR A 372 -19.89 -9.36 17.24
CA THR A 372 -21.02 -9.28 18.18
C THR A 372 -21.71 -7.92 18.10
N ALA A 373 -20.93 -6.82 18.05
CA ALA A 373 -21.49 -5.48 17.89
C ALA A 373 -22.25 -5.32 16.56
N LEU A 374 -21.76 -5.96 15.49
CA LEU A 374 -22.36 -5.91 14.17
C LEU A 374 -23.63 -6.76 14.07
N ALA A 375 -23.70 -7.90 14.75
CA ALA A 375 -24.87 -8.80 14.76
C ALA A 375 -26.15 -8.15 15.32
N GLY A 376 -26.03 -7.12 16.16
CA GLY A 376 -27.17 -6.34 16.67
C GLY A 376 -27.56 -5.14 15.81
N ALA A 377 -26.85 -4.87 14.71
CA ALA A 377 -27.08 -3.68 13.90
C ALA A 377 -28.34 -3.85 13.02
N PRO A 378 -29.16 -2.80 12.84
CA PRO A 378 -30.24 -2.84 11.86
C PRO A 378 -29.70 -3.12 10.45
N ALA A 379 -30.38 -3.97 9.68
CA ALA A 379 -29.93 -4.36 8.33
C ALA A 379 -29.62 -3.16 7.42
N ALA A 380 -30.38 -2.06 7.56
CA ALA A 380 -30.18 -0.82 6.80
C ALA A 380 -28.83 -0.12 7.06
N VAL A 381 -28.18 -0.36 8.20
CA VAL A 381 -26.88 0.24 8.55
C VAL A 381 -25.76 -0.79 8.69
N TYR A 382 -26.08 -2.09 8.60
CA TYR A 382 -25.13 -3.20 8.73
C TYR A 382 -23.92 -3.04 7.81
N THR A 383 -24.13 -2.78 6.51
CA THR A 383 -23.06 -2.62 5.52
C THR A 383 -22.12 -1.45 5.83
N THR A 384 -22.66 -0.37 6.41
CA THR A 384 -21.87 0.78 6.85
C THR A 384 -21.02 0.44 8.06
N PHE A 385 -21.60 -0.23 9.07
CA PHE A 385 -20.84 -0.67 10.24
C PHE A 385 -19.77 -1.70 9.87
N MET A 386 -20.09 -2.66 9.00
CA MET A 386 -19.14 -3.66 8.48
C MET A 386 -17.95 -2.99 7.80
N TYR A 387 -18.20 -2.01 6.91
CA TYR A 387 -17.14 -1.24 6.27
C TYR A 387 -16.23 -0.55 7.30
N ILE A 388 -16.81 0.12 8.31
CA ILE A 388 -16.04 0.81 9.34
C ILE A 388 -15.21 -0.19 10.16
N VAL A 389 -15.81 -1.32 10.55
CA VAL A 389 -15.17 -2.40 11.29
C VAL A 389 -13.96 -2.94 10.53
N LEU A 390 -14.14 -3.32 9.26
CA LEU A 390 -13.06 -3.82 8.42
C LEU A 390 -11.99 -2.77 8.17
N GLY A 391 -12.39 -1.50 8.04
CA GLY A 391 -11.46 -0.38 7.94
C GLY A 391 -10.61 -0.19 9.19
N LEU A 392 -11.21 -0.26 10.39
CA LEU A 392 -10.47 -0.18 11.66
C LEU A 392 -9.53 -1.38 11.82
N LEU A 393 -9.97 -2.58 11.49
CA LEU A 393 -9.13 -3.77 11.49
C LEU A 393 -7.99 -3.68 10.47
N SER A 394 -8.12 -2.89 9.42
CA SER A 394 -7.04 -2.67 8.45
C SER A 394 -5.90 -1.81 9.00
N LEU A 395 -6.14 -1.02 10.06
CA LEU A 395 -5.05 -0.36 10.80
C LEU A 395 -4.23 -1.37 11.62
N LEU A 396 -4.79 -2.54 11.87
CA LEU A 396 -4.18 -3.63 12.64
C LEU A 396 -3.53 -4.67 11.73
N VAL A 397 -4.27 -5.08 10.70
CA VAL A 397 -3.90 -6.06 9.69
C VAL A 397 -3.97 -5.36 8.33
N PRO A 398 -2.92 -4.63 7.90
CA PRO A 398 -2.95 -3.87 6.65
C PRO A 398 -3.07 -4.77 5.41
N SER A 399 -2.59 -6.01 5.47
CA SER A 399 -2.66 -6.98 4.38
C SER A 399 -4.11 -7.36 4.06
N SER A 400 -4.54 -7.17 2.81
CA SER A 400 -5.89 -7.54 2.35
C SER A 400 -6.14 -9.04 2.50
N SER A 401 -5.20 -9.89 2.08
CA SER A 401 -5.33 -11.35 2.17
C SER A 401 -5.33 -11.86 3.61
N GLY A 402 -4.47 -11.27 4.47
CA GLY A 402 -4.45 -11.61 5.89
C GLY A 402 -5.73 -11.20 6.60
N LEU A 403 -6.25 -10.00 6.29
CA LEU A 403 -7.53 -9.54 6.82
C LEU A 403 -8.70 -10.38 6.30
N ALA A 404 -8.67 -10.83 5.04
CA ALA A 404 -9.66 -11.75 4.49
C ALA A 404 -9.73 -13.05 5.29
N ALA A 405 -8.57 -13.71 5.48
CA ALA A 405 -8.45 -14.98 6.20
C ALA A 405 -8.96 -14.91 7.65
N LEU A 406 -8.74 -13.75 8.28
CA LEU A 406 -9.20 -13.48 9.63
C LEU A 406 -10.72 -13.22 9.69
N THR A 407 -11.25 -12.40 8.78
CA THR A 407 -12.58 -11.80 8.96
C THR A 407 -13.68 -12.47 8.16
N MET A 408 -13.40 -12.96 6.96
CA MET A 408 -14.42 -13.51 6.05
C MET A 408 -15.16 -14.74 6.58
N PRO A 409 -14.54 -15.66 7.35
CA PRO A 409 -15.28 -16.77 7.94
C PRO A 409 -16.39 -16.32 8.88
N VAL A 410 -16.25 -15.15 9.50
CA VAL A 410 -17.23 -14.58 10.44
C VAL A 410 -18.17 -13.62 9.70
N MET A 411 -17.62 -12.71 8.90
CA MET A 411 -18.39 -11.65 8.23
C MET A 411 -19.29 -12.18 7.11
N GLY A 412 -18.87 -13.22 6.39
CA GLY A 412 -19.69 -13.83 5.33
C GLY A 412 -21.01 -14.40 5.89
N PRO A 413 -20.96 -15.41 6.77
CA PRO A 413 -22.17 -15.99 7.39
C PRO A 413 -23.00 -14.97 8.17
N LEU A 414 -22.34 -14.00 8.83
CA LEU A 414 -23.07 -12.93 9.53
C LEU A 414 -23.84 -12.02 8.56
N THR A 415 -23.28 -11.73 7.38
CA THR A 415 -23.97 -10.92 6.36
C THR A 415 -25.20 -11.63 5.83
N GLU A 416 -25.10 -12.95 5.59
CA GLU A 416 -26.23 -13.78 5.20
C GLU A 416 -27.31 -13.84 6.29
N LEU A 417 -26.89 -13.99 7.56
CA LEU A 417 -27.81 -14.01 8.71
C LEU A 417 -28.63 -12.73 8.81
N MET A 418 -28.04 -11.59 8.41
CA MET A 418 -28.72 -10.29 8.36
C MET A 418 -29.62 -10.11 7.12
N GLY A 419 -29.74 -11.14 6.27
CA GLY A 419 -30.59 -11.14 5.08
C GLY A 419 -29.99 -10.36 3.90
N LEU A 420 -28.68 -10.16 3.87
CA LEU A 420 -27.96 -9.43 2.83
C LEU A 420 -27.11 -10.37 1.98
N ASN A 421 -26.78 -9.98 0.75
CA ASN A 421 -25.88 -10.76 -0.10
C ASN A 421 -24.47 -10.82 0.53
N PRO A 422 -23.87 -12.02 0.71
CA PRO A 422 -22.53 -12.19 1.29
C PRO A 422 -21.40 -11.52 0.50
N GLU A 423 -21.58 -11.25 -0.80
CA GLU A 423 -20.66 -10.44 -1.62
C GLU A 423 -20.46 -9.03 -1.04
N ALA A 424 -21.37 -8.54 -0.20
CA ALA A 424 -21.19 -7.28 0.51
C ALA A 424 -20.03 -7.33 1.50
N ALA A 425 -19.75 -8.48 2.13
CA ALA A 425 -18.60 -8.65 3.00
C ALA A 425 -17.29 -8.55 2.20
N VAL A 426 -17.24 -9.16 1.02
CA VAL A 426 -16.12 -9.06 0.08
C VAL A 426 -15.94 -7.61 -0.39
N THR A 427 -17.05 -6.96 -0.78
CA THR A 427 -17.05 -5.57 -1.26
C THR A 427 -16.63 -4.60 -0.16
N ALA A 428 -17.08 -4.81 1.08
CA ALA A 428 -16.65 -4.03 2.23
C ALA A 428 -15.15 -4.20 2.48
N LEU A 429 -14.64 -5.43 2.46
CA LEU A 429 -13.22 -5.72 2.65
C LEU A 429 -12.37 -4.98 1.62
N GLN A 430 -12.66 -5.13 0.32
CA GLN A 430 -11.81 -4.55 -0.74
C GLN A 430 -11.71 -3.03 -0.64
N PHE A 431 -12.83 -2.34 -0.40
CA PHE A 431 -12.83 -0.88 -0.33
C PHE A 431 -12.32 -0.38 1.01
N ALA A 432 -12.76 -0.96 2.14
CA ALA A 432 -12.38 -0.47 3.46
C ALA A 432 -10.89 -0.65 3.70
N ASN A 433 -10.33 -1.82 3.34
CA ASN A 433 -8.93 -2.11 3.55
C ASN A 433 -8.02 -1.15 2.78
N GLN A 434 -8.21 -1.03 1.47
CA GLN A 434 -7.31 -0.19 0.67
C GLN A 434 -7.55 1.30 0.80
N THR A 435 -8.79 1.71 1.10
CA THR A 435 -9.07 3.11 1.45
C THR A 435 -8.31 3.48 2.71
N ILE A 436 -8.38 2.67 3.77
CA ILE A 436 -7.64 2.96 5.02
C ILE A 436 -6.14 2.89 4.81
N ASN A 437 -5.63 1.92 4.05
CA ASN A 437 -4.20 1.82 3.76
C ASN A 437 -3.65 3.07 3.07
N THR A 438 -4.46 3.74 2.22
CA THR A 438 -4.11 5.02 1.57
C THR A 438 -3.60 6.07 2.55
N ILE A 439 -4.11 6.08 3.77
CA ILE A 439 -3.82 7.09 4.80
C ILE A 439 -3.26 6.49 6.08
N SER A 440 -2.89 5.21 6.07
CA SER A 440 -2.42 4.51 7.25
C SER A 440 -0.90 4.60 7.35
N PRO A 441 -0.35 5.01 8.51
CA PRO A 441 1.09 5.00 8.71
C PRO A 441 1.63 3.57 8.81
N VAL A 442 0.79 2.55 9.00
CA VAL A 442 1.20 1.14 9.09
C VAL A 442 1.05 0.39 7.77
N ALA A 443 0.47 1.03 6.75
CA ALA A 443 0.40 0.46 5.42
C ALA A 443 1.78 0.54 4.75
N GLY A 444 2.46 -0.60 4.67
CA GLY A 444 3.83 -0.71 4.16
C GLY A 444 4.01 -0.03 2.81
N MET A 445 3.05 -0.20 1.90
CA MET A 445 3.11 0.35 0.55
C MET A 445 2.93 1.85 0.46
N THR A 446 2.03 2.42 1.27
CA THR A 446 1.87 3.86 1.39
C THR A 446 3.17 4.48 1.87
N VAL A 447 3.81 3.93 2.90
CA VAL A 447 5.06 4.52 3.38
C VAL A 447 6.24 4.23 2.46
N ALA A 448 6.30 3.07 1.82
CA ALA A 448 7.36 2.75 0.87
C ALA A 448 7.36 3.72 -0.31
N GLY A 449 6.20 3.93 -0.95
CA GLY A 449 6.07 4.91 -2.04
C GLY A 449 6.43 6.33 -1.59
N LEU A 450 6.01 6.74 -0.39
CA LEU A 450 6.35 8.04 0.17
C LEU A 450 7.85 8.19 0.45
N GLY A 451 8.49 7.12 0.92
CA GLY A 451 9.94 7.04 1.14
C GLY A 451 10.70 7.21 -0.17
N VAL A 452 10.34 6.43 -1.19
CA VAL A 452 10.96 6.53 -2.53
C VAL A 452 10.74 7.92 -3.13
N ALA A 453 9.56 8.50 -2.98
CA ALA A 453 9.26 9.85 -3.48
C ALA A 453 9.83 10.98 -2.61
N LYS A 454 10.41 10.65 -1.45
CA LYS A 454 10.88 11.59 -0.43
C LYS A 454 9.81 12.62 -0.09
N ILE A 455 8.58 12.14 0.09
CA ILE A 455 7.41 12.92 0.48
C ILE A 455 7.09 12.56 1.92
N SER A 456 6.96 13.56 2.79
CA SER A 456 6.55 13.28 4.16
C SER A 456 5.10 12.81 4.23
N PHE A 457 4.81 11.89 5.15
CA PHE A 457 3.45 11.42 5.39
C PHE A 457 2.46 12.56 5.68
N GLY A 458 2.89 13.60 6.39
CA GLY A 458 2.06 14.78 6.65
C GLY A 458 1.73 15.60 5.40
N GLN A 459 2.61 15.64 4.39
CA GLN A 459 2.31 16.26 3.09
C GLN A 459 1.29 15.44 2.31
N TRP A 460 1.42 14.12 2.33
CA TRP A 460 0.48 13.23 1.69
C TRP A 460 -0.91 13.34 2.29
N TRP A 461 -1.03 13.24 3.62
CA TRP A 461 -2.30 13.40 4.33
C TRP A 461 -3.02 14.70 3.94
N LYS A 462 -2.31 15.83 3.98
CA LYS A 462 -2.85 17.15 3.60
C LYS A 462 -3.27 17.24 2.14
N THR A 463 -2.67 16.42 1.28
CA THR A 463 -3.01 16.36 -0.15
C THR A 463 -4.26 15.51 -0.36
N ILE A 464 -4.31 14.29 0.22
CA ILE A 464 -5.32 13.28 -0.11
C ILE A 464 -6.63 13.42 0.67
N TRP A 465 -6.65 14.03 1.87
CA TRP A 465 -7.78 13.91 2.81
C TRP A 465 -9.18 14.21 2.23
N LYS A 466 -9.31 15.18 1.32
CA LYS A 466 -10.61 15.49 0.69
C LYS A 466 -11.08 14.37 -0.23
N PHE A 467 -10.15 13.78 -0.97
CA PHE A 467 -10.43 12.66 -1.84
C PHE A 467 -10.63 11.37 -1.04
N PHE A 468 -9.90 11.20 0.06
CA PHE A 468 -10.13 10.09 1.00
C PHE A 468 -11.59 10.04 1.50
N ILE A 469 -12.19 11.20 1.82
CA ILE A 469 -13.63 11.24 2.18
C ILE A 469 -14.51 10.71 1.05
N PHE A 470 -14.21 11.08 -0.20
CA PHE A 470 -14.88 10.51 -1.36
C PHE A 470 -14.68 8.99 -1.45
N MET A 471 -13.45 8.49 -1.23
CA MET A 471 -13.16 7.06 -1.24
C MET A 471 -14.01 6.30 -0.23
N VAL A 472 -14.12 6.82 0.99
CA VAL A 472 -14.96 6.24 2.05
C VAL A 472 -16.44 6.25 1.65
N VAL A 473 -16.97 7.40 1.23
CA VAL A 473 -18.39 7.53 0.85
C VAL A 473 -18.72 6.62 -0.34
N PHE A 474 -17.85 6.57 -1.35
CA PHE A 474 -18.03 5.70 -2.51
C PHE A 474 -18.04 4.22 -2.09
N GLY A 475 -17.06 3.81 -1.28
CA GLY A 475 -16.99 2.44 -0.74
C GLY A 475 -18.25 2.07 0.04
N LEU A 476 -18.72 2.94 0.93
CA LEU A 476 -19.97 2.75 1.69
C LEU A 476 -21.19 2.54 0.78
N ILE A 477 -21.33 3.36 -0.27
CA ILE A 477 -22.44 3.25 -1.23
C ILE A 477 -22.36 1.93 -2.00
N VAL A 478 -21.18 1.56 -2.52
CA VAL A 478 -21.01 0.33 -3.30
C VAL A 478 -21.24 -0.90 -2.44
N THR A 479 -20.75 -0.92 -1.19
CA THR A 479 -21.03 -2.00 -0.23
C THR A 479 -22.53 -2.11 0.08
N ALA A 480 -23.23 -0.99 0.27
CA ALA A 480 -24.67 -1.00 0.50
C ALA A 480 -25.44 -1.56 -0.70
N ILE A 481 -25.09 -1.13 -1.93
CA ILE A 481 -25.68 -1.67 -3.16
C ILE A 481 -25.41 -3.17 -3.26
N SER A 482 -24.17 -3.60 -3.04
CA SER A 482 -23.75 -4.99 -3.08
C SER A 482 -24.59 -5.88 -2.16
N GLY A 483 -24.88 -5.42 -0.93
CA GLY A 483 -25.70 -6.19 0.03
C GLY A 483 -27.19 -6.25 -0.28
N MET A 484 -27.71 -5.27 -1.03
CA MET A 484 -29.12 -5.21 -1.43
C MET A 484 -29.42 -6.00 -2.72
N LEU A 485 -28.39 -6.42 -3.45
CA LEU A 485 -28.57 -7.28 -4.61
C LEU A 485 -29.00 -8.69 -4.18
N PRO A 486 -29.74 -9.42 -5.03
CA PRO A 486 -30.03 -10.84 -4.79
C PRO A 486 -28.73 -11.63 -4.63
N ALA A 487 -28.73 -12.62 -3.72
CA ALA A 487 -27.61 -13.53 -3.45
C ALA A 487 -27.16 -14.27 -4.71
#